data_AF-A0A8S1W274-F1
#
_entry.id   AF-A0A8S1W274-F1
#
_cell.length_a   1.000
_cell.length_b   1.000
_cell.length_c   1.000
_cell.angle_alpha   90.00
_cell.angle_beta   90.00
_cell.angle_gamma   90.00
#
_symmetry.space_group_name_H-M   'P 1'
#
loop_
_entity.id
_entity.type
_entity.pdbx_description
1 polymer ?
#
loop_
_entity_poly.entity_id
_entity_poly.type
_entity_poly.pdbx_seq_one_letter_code
_entity_poly.pdbx_strand_id
1 'polypeptide(L)'
;MKNKDQLNLCFRLVQYCLPNLRLRNQFIIIVAVFVMLIVAIFALWNLAHQSILNNLFLAESDILHDTQSKIRISFMLNNYKSYFYQIFALNGNALISFHRLYLRTKKEIMKSSLEIDERFQMEYEGMIQIPDPLRILNEYGSNISNSFMCYSNTSAYNNPLTEEQRIGIKLQEQIQAYGQILYQGSLIMQSNIYSYIDLQKINNLYPCVNRGKGIYTYAPEKRDWYKTLKQTYFNTTKYDSYTFKFTAPYLLFTYQTIGLSMTLPIVDENVKFVGGVSSTFLGSKLVQYLSNNETGFQLIYLVSEDGTLIMHPFTVKVEQLPLYIFNESYTGFNLTDWDEIKKSDGLSSCQTFNLRTTLKCRYNSVTQQEMIVSIENLIEYKMYLIMQQIIEDNKQVIKQ
;
A
#
# COMPACT_ATOMS: atom_id res chain seq x y z
N MET A 1 59.82 -14.55 30.92
CA MET A 1 60.84 -15.42 31.56
C MET A 1 60.42 -16.02 32.91
N LYS A 2 59.43 -15.49 33.66
CA LYS A 2 59.01 -16.03 34.98
C LYS A 2 58.28 -17.40 34.99
N ASN A 3 57.69 -17.86 33.87
CA ASN A 3 56.93 -19.12 33.85
C ASN A 3 57.78 -20.39 33.71
N LYS A 4 59.01 -20.30 33.17
CA LYS A 4 59.90 -21.46 33.03
C LYS A 4 60.43 -21.93 34.38
N ASP A 5 60.69 -21.00 35.30
CA ASP A 5 61.27 -21.31 36.60
C ASP A 5 60.24 -21.92 37.57
N GLN A 6 58.97 -21.52 37.50
CA GLN A 6 57.90 -22.14 38.31
C GLN A 6 57.53 -23.54 37.84
N LEU A 7 57.47 -23.78 36.52
CA LEU A 7 57.23 -25.11 35.98
C LEU A 7 58.38 -26.08 36.32
N ASN A 8 59.62 -25.59 36.26
CA ASN A 8 60.81 -26.32 36.68
C ASN A 8 60.84 -26.59 38.20
N LEU A 9 60.33 -25.68 39.03
CA LEU A 9 60.23 -25.88 40.48
C LEU A 9 59.21 -26.99 40.83
N CYS A 10 58.04 -26.99 40.16
CA CYS A 10 57.03 -28.04 40.32
C CYS A 10 57.53 -29.40 39.83
N PHE A 11 58.22 -29.45 38.67
CA PHE A 11 58.83 -30.69 38.17
C PHE A 11 59.92 -31.23 39.11
N ARG A 12 60.73 -30.36 39.70
CA ARG A 12 61.76 -30.74 40.70
C ARG A 12 61.14 -31.26 42.00
N LEU A 13 60.05 -30.64 42.49
CA LEU A 13 59.30 -31.13 43.66
C LEU A 13 58.72 -32.52 43.42
N VAL A 14 58.14 -32.78 42.24
CA VAL A 14 57.63 -34.10 41.85
C VAL A 14 58.77 -35.13 41.76
N GLN A 15 59.91 -34.78 41.14
CA GLN A 15 61.05 -35.68 41.01
C GLN A 15 61.75 -36.04 42.34
N TYR A 16 61.82 -35.12 43.30
CA TYR A 16 62.49 -35.38 44.59
C TYR A 16 61.56 -35.96 45.66
N CYS A 17 60.26 -35.64 45.63
CA CYS A 17 59.32 -36.09 46.67
C CYS A 17 58.60 -37.40 46.32
N LEU A 18 58.29 -37.70 45.05
CA LEU A 18 57.63 -38.98 44.73
C LEU A 18 58.45 -40.20 45.13
N PRO A 19 59.75 -40.33 44.76
CA PRO A 19 60.53 -41.55 45.01
C PRO A 19 60.68 -41.89 46.50
N ASN A 20 60.61 -40.88 47.37
CA ASN A 20 60.77 -41.01 48.82
C ASN A 20 59.46 -41.32 49.58
N LEU A 21 58.32 -41.38 48.88
CA LEU A 21 57.04 -41.80 49.44
C LEU A 21 56.90 -43.33 49.40
N ARG A 22 56.15 -43.90 50.35
CA ARG A 22 55.77 -45.32 50.29
C ARG A 22 55.04 -45.60 48.97
N LEU A 23 55.33 -46.74 48.35
CA LEU A 23 54.83 -47.15 47.02
C LEU A 23 53.31 -47.01 46.85
N ARG A 24 52.53 -47.26 47.92
CA ARG A 24 51.08 -47.05 47.98
C ARG A 24 50.68 -45.58 47.74
N ASN A 25 51.41 -44.63 48.32
CA ASN A 25 51.12 -43.20 48.18
C ASN A 25 51.53 -42.67 46.80
N GLN A 26 52.63 -43.19 46.23
CA GLN A 26 53.01 -42.91 44.84
C GLN A 26 51.93 -43.35 43.86
N PHE A 27 51.40 -44.57 44.03
CA PHE A 27 50.33 -45.10 43.18
C PHE A 27 49.05 -44.26 43.29
N ILE A 28 48.64 -43.86 44.51
CA ILE A 28 47.47 -42.98 44.72
C ILE A 28 47.65 -41.63 44.00
N ILE A 29 48.82 -41.01 44.10
CA ILE A 29 49.10 -39.72 43.45
C ILE A 29 49.08 -39.87 41.92
N ILE A 30 49.71 -40.92 41.38
CA ILE A 30 49.72 -41.19 39.94
C ILE A 30 48.28 -41.41 39.43
N VAL A 31 47.49 -42.24 40.12
CA VAL A 31 46.09 -42.47 39.76
C VAL A 31 45.28 -41.18 39.84
N ALA A 32 45.47 -40.35 40.87
CA ALA A 32 44.77 -39.08 41.01
C ALA A 32 45.11 -38.10 39.86
N VAL A 33 46.39 -38.02 39.47
CA VAL A 33 46.82 -37.20 38.32
C VAL A 33 46.24 -37.74 37.01
N PHE A 34 46.24 -39.06 36.80
CA PHE A 34 45.63 -39.68 35.63
C PHE A 34 44.12 -39.42 35.56
N VAL A 35 43.40 -39.56 36.68
CA VAL A 35 41.96 -39.25 36.76
C VAL A 35 41.71 -37.77 36.46
N MET A 36 42.49 -36.85 37.02
CA MET A 36 42.36 -35.41 36.71
C MET A 36 42.64 -35.11 35.23
N LEU A 37 43.64 -35.75 34.63
CA LEU A 37 43.95 -35.61 33.20
C LEU A 37 42.79 -36.09 32.31
N ILE A 38 42.24 -37.26 32.62
CA ILE A 38 41.08 -37.82 31.92
C ILE A 38 39.88 -36.87 32.04
N VAL A 39 39.55 -36.43 33.25
CA VAL A 39 38.44 -35.48 33.50
C VAL A 39 38.65 -34.16 32.76
N ALA A 40 39.86 -33.61 32.75
CA ALA A 40 40.17 -32.38 32.04
C ALA A 40 40.02 -32.53 30.51
N ILE A 41 40.46 -33.65 29.94
CA ILE A 41 40.30 -33.95 28.51
C ILE A 41 38.82 -34.05 28.15
N PHE A 42 38.01 -34.78 28.94
CA PHE A 42 36.57 -34.87 28.72
C PHE A 42 35.86 -33.52 28.87
N ALA A 43 36.26 -32.70 29.85
CA ALA A 43 35.70 -31.36 30.03
C ALA A 43 36.01 -30.43 28.85
N LEU A 44 37.26 -30.41 28.38
CA LEU A 44 37.67 -29.62 27.22
C LEU A 44 36.99 -30.10 25.93
N TRP A 45 36.87 -31.41 25.74
CA TRP A 45 36.14 -31.99 24.61
C TRP A 45 34.67 -31.58 24.62
N ASN A 46 34.00 -31.65 25.77
CA ASN A 46 32.61 -31.24 25.92
C ASN A 46 32.43 -29.74 25.67
N LEU A 47 33.32 -28.88 26.15
CA LEU A 47 33.28 -27.44 25.87
C LEU A 47 33.46 -27.13 24.40
N ALA A 48 34.42 -27.78 23.73
CA ALA A 48 34.63 -27.62 22.30
C ALA A 48 33.42 -28.12 21.50
N HIS A 49 32.87 -29.28 21.86
CA HIS A 49 31.68 -29.84 21.22
C HIS A 49 30.45 -28.96 21.41
N GLN A 50 30.21 -28.45 22.63
CA GLN A 50 29.12 -27.52 22.92
C GLN A 50 29.28 -26.19 22.17
N SER A 51 30.50 -25.66 22.04
CA SER A 51 30.76 -24.46 21.25
C SER A 51 30.49 -24.67 19.75
N ILE A 52 30.87 -25.83 19.20
CA ILE A 52 30.62 -26.18 17.79
C ILE A 52 29.12 -26.36 17.57
N LEU A 53 28.44 -27.10 18.45
CA LEU A 53 26.99 -27.29 18.39
C LEU A 53 26.26 -25.96 18.47
N ASN A 54 26.60 -25.08 19.41
CA ASN A 54 25.98 -23.76 19.52
C ASN A 54 26.14 -22.93 18.24
N ASN A 55 27.34 -22.92 17.63
CA ASN A 55 27.57 -22.20 16.39
C ASN A 55 26.79 -22.78 15.20
N LEU A 56 26.68 -24.11 15.11
CA LEU A 56 25.88 -24.77 14.07
C LEU A 56 24.38 -24.53 14.27
N PHE A 57 23.88 -24.64 15.50
CA PHE A 57 22.49 -24.33 15.84
C PHE A 57 22.15 -22.87 15.57
N LEU A 58 23.04 -21.93 15.88
CA LEU A 58 22.84 -20.51 15.57
C LEU A 58 22.79 -20.27 14.05
N ALA A 59 23.69 -20.89 13.28
CA ALA A 59 23.69 -20.75 11.82
C ALA A 59 22.42 -21.34 11.18
N GLU A 60 21.99 -22.53 11.60
CA GLU A 60 20.73 -23.13 11.15
C GLU A 60 19.51 -22.33 11.61
N SER A 61 19.54 -21.77 12.82
CA SER A 61 18.49 -20.89 13.34
C SER A 61 18.38 -19.59 12.52
N ASP A 62 19.51 -18.97 12.15
CA ASP A 62 19.54 -17.78 11.30
C ASP A 62 18.94 -18.08 9.91
N ILE A 63 19.33 -19.20 9.30
CA ILE A 63 18.82 -19.65 7.99
C ILE A 63 17.32 -19.95 8.06
N LEU A 64 16.88 -20.64 9.12
CA LEU A 64 15.47 -20.96 9.33
C LEU A 64 14.65 -19.68 9.55
N HIS A 65 15.15 -18.73 10.34
CA HIS A 65 14.51 -17.43 10.55
C HIS A 65 14.43 -16.61 9.26
N ASP A 66 15.51 -16.52 8.48
CA ASP A 66 15.52 -15.83 7.18
C ASP A 66 14.51 -16.46 6.22
N THR A 67 14.47 -17.80 6.14
CA THR A 67 13.55 -18.54 5.27
C THR A 67 12.09 -18.34 5.69
N GLN A 68 11.77 -18.52 6.98
CA GLN A 68 10.40 -18.33 7.49
C GLN A 68 9.95 -16.88 7.36
N SER A 69 10.82 -15.93 7.66
CA SER A 69 10.53 -14.49 7.52
C SER A 69 10.27 -14.12 6.07
N LYS A 70 11.08 -14.61 5.11
CA LYS A 70 10.82 -14.43 3.68
C LYS A 70 9.48 -14.99 3.24
N ILE A 71 9.16 -16.22 3.66
CA ILE A 71 7.88 -16.86 3.32
C ILE A 71 6.72 -16.02 3.88
N ARG A 72 6.81 -15.59 5.15
CA ARG A 72 5.79 -14.75 5.78
C ARG A 72 5.65 -13.40 5.07
N ILE A 73 6.76 -12.69 4.84
CA ILE A 73 6.78 -11.39 4.16
C ILE A 73 6.20 -11.51 2.76
N SER A 74 6.61 -12.52 1.99
CA SER A 74 6.09 -12.77 0.64
C SER A 74 4.60 -13.08 0.65
N PHE A 75 4.14 -13.92 1.59
CA PHE A 75 2.71 -14.22 1.76
C PHE A 75 1.91 -12.96 2.09
N MET A 76 2.37 -12.15 3.05
CA MET A 76 1.70 -10.91 3.43
C MET A 76 1.67 -9.90 2.27
N LEU A 77 2.79 -9.68 1.58
CA LEU A 77 2.85 -8.81 0.41
C LEU A 77 1.89 -9.26 -0.71
N ASN A 78 1.80 -10.57 -0.96
CA ASN A 78 0.87 -11.11 -1.95
C ASN A 78 -0.59 -10.90 -1.54
N ASN A 79 -0.93 -11.07 -0.25
CA ASN A 79 -2.27 -10.78 0.25
C ASN A 79 -2.60 -9.29 0.07
N TYR A 80 -1.70 -8.40 0.46
CA TYR A 80 -1.88 -6.96 0.29
C TYR A 80 -2.04 -6.57 -1.18
N LYS A 81 -1.14 -7.05 -2.05
CA LYS A 81 -1.24 -6.90 -3.51
C LYS A 81 -2.59 -7.36 -4.04
N SER A 82 -3.11 -8.49 -3.55
CA SER A 82 -4.43 -9.01 -3.90
C SER A 82 -5.56 -8.04 -3.53
N TYR A 83 -5.56 -7.46 -2.31
CA TYR A 83 -6.56 -6.45 -1.93
C TYR A 83 -6.54 -5.22 -2.87
N PHE A 84 -5.35 -4.72 -3.23
CA PHE A 84 -5.24 -3.59 -4.18
C PHE A 84 -5.79 -3.94 -5.56
N TYR A 85 -5.40 -5.09 -6.10
CA TYR A 85 -5.89 -5.51 -7.41
C TYR A 85 -7.40 -5.76 -7.41
N GLN A 86 -7.97 -6.31 -6.34
CA GLN A 86 -9.41 -6.45 -6.21
C GLN A 86 -10.12 -5.09 -6.24
N ILE A 87 -9.64 -4.11 -5.47
CA ILE A 87 -10.22 -2.76 -5.45
C ILE A 87 -10.09 -2.10 -6.83
N PHE A 88 -8.92 -2.19 -7.47
CA PHE A 88 -8.73 -1.62 -8.80
C PHE A 88 -9.57 -2.32 -9.87
N ALA A 89 -9.78 -3.64 -9.76
CA ALA A 89 -10.68 -4.37 -10.65
C ALA A 89 -12.14 -3.95 -10.45
N LEU A 90 -12.60 -3.81 -9.20
CA LEU A 90 -13.94 -3.29 -8.88
C LEU A 90 -14.12 -1.86 -9.40
N ASN A 91 -13.10 -1.01 -9.23
CA ASN A 91 -13.07 0.35 -9.78
C ASN A 91 -13.13 0.34 -11.31
N GLY A 92 -12.34 -0.50 -11.96
CA GLY A 92 -12.39 -0.68 -13.40
C GLY A 92 -13.76 -1.12 -13.91
N ASN A 93 -14.40 -2.05 -13.22
CA ASN A 93 -15.74 -2.52 -13.58
C ASN A 93 -16.81 -1.42 -13.47
N ALA A 94 -16.70 -0.53 -12.48
CA ALA A 94 -17.56 0.65 -12.41
C ALA A 94 -17.34 1.57 -13.63
N LEU A 95 -16.09 1.89 -13.97
CA LEU A 95 -15.78 2.70 -15.14
C LEU A 95 -16.29 2.08 -16.46
N ILE A 96 -16.08 0.77 -16.63
CA ILE A 96 -16.56 0.00 -17.79
C ILE A 96 -18.10 0.04 -17.84
N SER A 97 -18.77 -0.14 -16.71
CA SER A 97 -20.23 -0.11 -16.64
C SER A 97 -20.79 1.25 -17.04
N PHE A 98 -20.15 2.33 -16.60
CA PHE A 98 -20.50 3.68 -17.03
C PHE A 98 -20.31 3.88 -18.54
N HIS A 99 -19.18 3.43 -19.10
CA HIS A 99 -18.91 3.47 -20.55
C HIS A 99 -20.00 2.74 -21.35
N ARG A 100 -20.35 1.51 -20.94
CA ARG A 100 -21.39 0.70 -21.58
C ARG A 100 -22.77 1.34 -21.45
N LEU A 101 -23.08 1.94 -20.30
CA LEU A 101 -24.33 2.68 -20.09
C LEU A 101 -24.45 3.82 -21.09
N TYR A 102 -23.41 4.65 -21.20
CA TYR A 102 -23.39 5.76 -22.16
C TYR A 102 -23.64 5.30 -23.60
N LEU A 103 -22.93 4.26 -24.05
CA LEU A 103 -23.06 3.77 -25.42
C LEU A 103 -24.43 3.13 -25.68
N ARG A 104 -24.98 2.43 -24.70
CA ARG A 104 -26.35 1.89 -24.78
C ARG A 104 -27.36 3.03 -24.90
N THR A 105 -27.29 4.05 -24.05
CA THR A 105 -28.18 5.21 -24.10
C THR A 105 -28.10 5.93 -25.44
N LYS A 106 -26.89 6.15 -25.97
CA LYS A 106 -26.70 6.71 -27.31
C LYS A 106 -27.41 5.87 -28.37
N LYS A 107 -27.19 4.56 -28.39
CA LYS A 107 -27.82 3.65 -29.36
C LYS A 107 -29.34 3.65 -29.27
N GLU A 108 -29.91 3.69 -28.06
CA GLU A 108 -31.36 3.66 -27.88
C GLU A 108 -32.00 4.94 -28.42
N ILE A 109 -31.41 6.12 -28.18
CA ILE A 109 -31.92 7.38 -28.74
C ILE A 109 -31.75 7.46 -30.26
N MET A 110 -30.66 6.91 -30.80
CA MET A 110 -30.49 6.85 -32.25
C MET A 110 -31.51 5.91 -32.92
N LYS A 111 -32.08 4.95 -32.18
CA LYS A 111 -33.06 3.97 -32.69
C LYS A 111 -34.52 4.42 -32.52
N SER A 112 -34.83 5.29 -31.57
CA SER A 112 -36.20 5.71 -31.28
C SER A 112 -36.29 7.12 -30.73
N SER A 113 -37.47 7.73 -30.83
CA SER A 113 -37.81 8.94 -30.09
C SER A 113 -38.11 8.60 -28.63
N LEU A 114 -37.11 8.14 -27.88
CA LEU A 114 -37.24 7.99 -26.44
C LEU A 114 -37.78 9.29 -25.84
N GLU A 115 -38.91 9.18 -25.16
CA GLU A 115 -39.47 10.32 -24.43
C GLU A 115 -38.51 10.71 -23.31
N ILE A 116 -38.32 12.02 -23.19
CA ILE A 116 -37.55 12.66 -22.13
C ILE A 116 -38.51 12.87 -20.96
N ASP A 117 -38.10 12.46 -19.77
CA ASP A 117 -38.87 12.71 -18.55
C ASP A 117 -38.31 13.94 -17.84
N GLU A 118 -39.06 15.05 -17.95
CA GLU A 118 -38.68 16.35 -17.37
C GLU A 118 -38.46 16.29 -15.85
N ARG A 119 -39.06 15.33 -15.14
CA ARG A 119 -38.91 15.19 -13.69
C ARG A 119 -37.50 14.78 -13.25
N PHE A 120 -36.73 14.19 -14.16
CA PHE A 120 -35.35 13.79 -13.93
C PHE A 120 -34.34 14.87 -14.38
N GLN A 121 -34.83 16.00 -14.90
CA GLN A 121 -34.01 17.18 -15.16
C GLN A 121 -33.75 17.92 -13.84
N MET A 122 -32.66 17.56 -13.17
CA MET A 122 -32.14 18.34 -12.05
C MET A 122 -31.54 19.63 -12.60
N GLU A 123 -31.89 20.77 -12.03
CA GLU A 123 -31.19 22.02 -12.31
C GLU A 123 -29.73 21.88 -11.85
N TYR A 124 -28.84 21.61 -12.82
CA TYR A 124 -27.38 21.68 -12.82
C TYR A 124 -26.61 21.44 -11.49
N GLU A 125 -25.78 20.40 -11.44
CA GLU A 125 -24.81 19.99 -10.38
C GLU A 125 -25.18 20.33 -8.93
N GLY A 126 -26.41 20.00 -8.55
CA GLY A 126 -26.83 20.15 -7.17
C GLY A 126 -26.77 21.61 -6.70
N MET A 127 -27.01 22.58 -7.58
CA MET A 127 -27.35 23.93 -7.14
C MET A 127 -28.62 23.91 -6.29
N ILE A 128 -29.55 23.01 -6.62
CA ILE A 128 -30.65 22.64 -5.75
C ILE A 128 -30.09 21.86 -4.56
N GLN A 129 -30.54 22.24 -3.36
CA GLN A 129 -30.22 21.56 -2.12
C GLN A 129 -30.59 20.08 -2.21
N ILE A 130 -29.66 19.21 -1.82
CA ILE A 130 -29.94 17.77 -1.70
C ILE A 130 -31.10 17.61 -0.71
N PRO A 131 -32.17 16.88 -1.08
CA PRO A 131 -33.33 16.68 -0.21
C PRO A 131 -32.91 16.14 1.16
N ASP A 132 -33.48 16.70 2.25
CA ASP A 132 -33.10 16.36 3.63
C ASP A 132 -33.03 14.84 3.91
N PRO A 133 -33.96 13.98 3.42
CA PRO A 133 -33.87 12.54 3.67
C PRO A 133 -32.67 11.86 3.02
N LEU A 134 -32.11 12.45 1.96
CA LEU A 134 -30.99 11.91 1.18
C LEU A 134 -29.67 12.61 1.51
N ARG A 135 -29.72 13.70 2.28
CA ARG A 135 -28.56 14.53 2.57
C ARG A 135 -27.78 13.99 3.76
N ILE A 136 -26.50 13.78 3.52
CA ILE A 136 -25.51 13.40 4.52
C ILE A 136 -24.47 14.50 4.60
N LEU A 137 -24.04 14.86 5.81
CA LEU A 137 -22.84 15.68 6.00
C LEU A 137 -21.63 14.76 5.97
N ASN A 138 -20.73 14.96 5.01
CA ASN A 138 -19.46 14.24 5.03
C ASN A 138 -18.57 14.72 6.18
N GLU A 139 -17.45 14.02 6.41
CA GLU A 139 -16.48 14.33 7.47
C GLU A 139 -15.84 15.73 7.37
N TYR A 140 -16.02 16.40 6.22
CA TYR A 140 -15.54 17.76 5.93
C TYR A 140 -16.67 18.80 5.86
N GLY A 141 -17.87 18.47 6.34
CA GLY A 141 -19.01 19.39 6.42
C GLY A 141 -19.69 19.70 5.08
N SER A 142 -19.36 18.98 4.01
CA SER A 142 -20.02 19.11 2.70
C SER A 142 -21.32 18.29 2.67
N ASN A 143 -22.37 18.88 2.10
CA ASN A 143 -23.63 18.20 1.84
C ASN A 143 -23.49 17.25 0.65
N ILE A 144 -23.62 15.95 0.92
CA ILE A 144 -23.51 14.88 -0.07
C ILE A 144 -24.74 13.97 -0.07
N SER A 145 -24.90 13.17 -1.13
CA SER A 145 -25.82 12.03 -1.17
C SER A 145 -25.13 10.85 -1.85
N ASN A 146 -25.12 9.71 -1.16
CA ASN A 146 -24.64 8.46 -1.72
C ASN A 146 -25.72 7.72 -2.54
N SER A 147 -26.96 8.21 -2.53
CA SER A 147 -28.11 7.54 -3.15
C SER A 147 -28.23 7.80 -4.65
N PHE A 148 -27.54 8.80 -5.20
CA PHE A 148 -27.60 9.13 -6.62
C PHE A 148 -26.35 9.86 -7.08
N MET A 149 -26.07 9.79 -8.39
CA MET A 149 -25.05 10.59 -9.05
C MET A 149 -25.64 11.95 -9.46
N CYS A 150 -24.95 13.05 -9.19
CA CYS A 150 -25.32 14.35 -9.74
C CYS A 150 -24.64 14.60 -11.07
N TYR A 151 -25.22 15.51 -11.85
CA TYR A 151 -24.69 15.91 -13.13
C TYR A 151 -24.85 17.40 -13.36
N SER A 152 -24.01 17.96 -14.22
CA SER A 152 -24.21 19.28 -14.80
C SER A 152 -24.11 19.18 -16.31
N ASN A 153 -24.93 19.97 -16.98
CA ASN A 153 -24.68 20.35 -18.35
C ASN A 153 -24.23 21.81 -18.36
N THR A 154 -23.14 22.13 -19.05
CA THR A 154 -22.68 23.53 -19.14
C THR A 154 -23.28 24.29 -20.32
N SER A 155 -24.15 23.63 -21.10
CA SER A 155 -24.81 24.20 -22.28
C SER A 155 -26.29 24.50 -22.06
N ALA A 156 -26.77 25.58 -22.68
CA ALA A 156 -28.19 25.85 -22.84
C ALA A 156 -28.78 24.92 -23.90
N TYR A 157 -29.96 24.35 -23.63
CA TYR A 157 -30.65 23.47 -24.56
C TYR A 157 -31.35 24.27 -25.68
N ASN A 158 -31.30 23.74 -26.91
CA ASN A 158 -32.02 24.33 -28.04
C ASN A 158 -33.48 23.86 -28.06
N ASN A 159 -34.35 24.61 -28.72
CA ASN A 159 -35.70 24.16 -29.05
C ASN A 159 -35.91 24.27 -30.57
N PRO A 160 -36.01 23.15 -31.32
CA PRO A 160 -36.00 21.76 -30.83
C PRO A 160 -34.61 21.30 -30.35
N LEU A 161 -34.62 20.28 -29.48
CA LEU A 161 -33.39 19.66 -28.95
C LEU A 161 -32.60 18.99 -30.06
N THR A 162 -31.27 19.16 -30.06
CA THR A 162 -30.38 18.41 -30.95
C THR A 162 -30.24 16.95 -30.49
N GLU A 163 -29.73 16.06 -31.35
CA GLU A 163 -29.50 14.66 -31.00
C GLU A 163 -28.57 14.52 -29.77
N GLU A 164 -27.50 15.31 -29.73
CA GLU A 164 -26.54 15.32 -28.62
C GLU A 164 -27.21 15.78 -27.32
N GLN A 165 -28.09 16.78 -27.40
CA GLN A 165 -28.85 17.25 -26.25
C GLN A 165 -29.80 16.18 -25.74
N ARG A 166 -30.45 15.41 -26.63
CA ARG A 166 -31.31 14.28 -26.25
C ARG A 166 -30.51 13.15 -25.60
N ILE A 167 -29.35 12.77 -26.17
CA ILE A 167 -28.38 11.83 -25.56
C ILE A 167 -27.98 12.30 -24.18
N GLY A 168 -27.70 13.59 -24.07
CA GLY A 168 -27.30 14.18 -22.82
C GLY A 168 -28.37 14.07 -21.74
N ILE A 169 -29.58 14.53 -22.03
CA ILE A 169 -30.70 14.48 -21.08
C ILE A 169 -31.04 13.03 -20.71
N LYS A 170 -31.05 12.10 -21.66
CA LYS A 170 -31.37 10.71 -21.34
C LYS A 170 -30.28 10.04 -20.52
N LEU A 171 -29.00 10.36 -20.77
CA LEU A 171 -27.91 9.89 -19.93
C LEU A 171 -28.12 10.36 -18.49
N GLN A 172 -28.55 11.61 -18.30
CA GLN A 172 -28.84 12.20 -16.99
C GLN A 172 -29.91 11.41 -16.22
N GLU A 173 -30.96 10.96 -16.90
CA GLU A 173 -31.99 10.11 -16.28
C GLU A 173 -31.39 8.77 -15.80
N GLN A 174 -30.55 8.14 -16.61
CA GLN A 174 -29.99 6.82 -16.31
C GLN A 174 -28.93 6.85 -15.21
N ILE A 175 -28.07 7.87 -15.19
CA ILE A 175 -26.98 7.95 -14.22
C ILE A 175 -27.46 8.22 -12.79
N GLN A 176 -28.64 8.84 -12.60
CA GLN A 176 -29.22 9.01 -11.27
C GLN A 176 -29.42 7.64 -10.59
N ALA A 177 -30.00 6.69 -11.32
CA ALA A 177 -30.17 5.31 -10.87
C ALA A 177 -28.83 4.55 -10.78
N TYR A 178 -27.89 4.84 -11.69
CA TYR A 178 -26.55 4.23 -11.65
C TYR A 178 -25.82 4.47 -10.31
N GLY A 179 -26.02 5.64 -9.68
CA GLY A 179 -25.48 5.94 -8.35
C GLY A 179 -25.89 4.94 -7.26
N GLN A 180 -27.10 4.36 -7.34
CA GLN A 180 -27.55 3.33 -6.40
C GLN A 180 -26.81 2.01 -6.57
N ILE A 181 -26.37 1.70 -7.80
CA ILE A 181 -25.58 0.50 -8.11
C ILE A 181 -24.14 0.68 -7.62
N LEU A 182 -23.61 1.90 -7.65
CA LEU A 182 -22.28 2.22 -7.12
C LEU A 182 -22.23 2.10 -5.59
N TYR A 183 -23.33 2.39 -4.89
CA TYR A 183 -23.45 2.35 -3.43
C TYR A 183 -23.55 0.91 -2.85
N GLN A 184 -22.63 0.00 -3.19
CA GLN A 184 -22.62 -1.36 -2.62
C GLN A 184 -21.83 -1.48 -1.29
N GLY A 185 -21.85 -0.45 -0.46
CA GLY A 185 -21.19 -0.45 0.85
C GLY A 185 -19.66 -0.35 0.79
N SER A 186 -19.01 -0.52 1.95
CA SER A 186 -17.56 -0.35 2.16
C SER A 186 -16.66 -1.18 1.23
N LEU A 187 -17.20 -2.19 0.54
CA LEU A 187 -16.44 -3.12 -0.31
C LEU A 187 -15.70 -2.45 -1.48
N ILE A 188 -16.24 -1.37 -2.04
CA ILE A 188 -15.68 -0.82 -3.29
C ILE A 188 -14.60 0.24 -3.01
N MET A 189 -14.50 0.79 -1.79
CA MET A 189 -13.47 1.78 -1.38
C MET A 189 -13.30 2.95 -2.38
N GLN A 190 -14.34 3.22 -3.18
CA GLN A 190 -14.42 4.33 -4.11
C GLN A 190 -14.85 5.57 -3.33
N SER A 191 -14.08 6.63 -3.49
CA SER A 191 -14.49 7.93 -2.94
C SER A 191 -15.39 8.67 -3.89
N ASN A 192 -14.91 8.89 -5.12
CA ASN A 192 -15.63 9.63 -6.12
C ASN A 192 -15.54 8.95 -7.48
N ILE A 193 -16.64 8.94 -8.23
CA ILE A 193 -16.63 8.74 -9.68
C ILE A 193 -16.93 10.07 -10.35
N TYR A 194 -16.02 10.50 -11.21
CA TYR A 194 -16.15 11.65 -12.09
C TYR A 194 -16.40 11.16 -13.51
N SER A 195 -17.25 11.83 -14.27
CA SER A 195 -17.21 11.72 -15.72
C SER A 195 -17.39 13.06 -16.39
N TYR A 196 -16.85 13.17 -17.60
CA TYR A 196 -17.07 14.28 -18.50
C TYR A 196 -17.25 13.74 -19.92
N ILE A 197 -18.37 14.07 -20.56
CA ILE A 197 -18.62 13.73 -21.95
C ILE A 197 -18.47 15.00 -22.78
N ASP A 198 -17.39 15.11 -23.56
CA ASP A 198 -17.00 16.32 -24.30
C ASP A 198 -18.12 16.78 -25.25
N LEU A 199 -18.70 15.83 -26.01
CA LEU A 199 -19.71 16.12 -27.04
C LEU A 199 -20.97 16.77 -26.45
N GLN A 200 -21.46 16.25 -25.32
CA GLN A 200 -22.66 16.76 -24.65
C GLN A 200 -22.35 17.81 -23.58
N LYS A 201 -21.06 18.04 -23.28
CA LYS A 201 -20.57 18.86 -22.16
C LYS A 201 -21.21 18.52 -20.82
N ILE A 202 -21.39 17.22 -20.57
CA ILE A 202 -21.99 16.71 -19.34
C ILE A 202 -20.90 16.28 -18.39
N ASN A 203 -20.93 16.86 -17.19
CA ASN A 203 -20.15 16.39 -16.07
C ASN A 203 -21.03 15.58 -15.13
N ASN A 204 -20.49 14.53 -14.56
CA ASN A 204 -21.17 13.78 -13.52
C ASN A 204 -20.24 13.55 -12.33
N LEU A 205 -20.82 13.52 -11.15
CA LEU A 205 -20.13 13.26 -9.89
C LEU A 205 -20.97 12.34 -9.00
N TYR A 206 -20.36 11.25 -8.57
CA TYR A 206 -20.83 10.38 -7.51
C TYR A 206 -19.78 10.34 -6.38
N PRO A 207 -20.15 10.35 -5.09
CA PRO A 207 -21.49 10.68 -4.59
C PRO A 207 -21.91 12.07 -5.04
N CYS A 208 -23.22 12.33 -5.09
CA CYS A 208 -23.72 13.66 -5.38
C CYS A 208 -23.18 14.65 -4.35
N VAL A 209 -22.61 15.76 -4.79
CA VAL A 209 -22.13 16.84 -3.91
C VAL A 209 -22.74 18.15 -4.38
N ASN A 210 -23.35 18.91 -3.46
CA ASN A 210 -23.78 20.27 -3.77
C ASN A 210 -22.55 21.17 -3.91
N ARG A 211 -22.24 21.60 -5.14
CA ARG A 211 -21.10 22.48 -5.43
C ARG A 211 -21.45 23.97 -5.42
N GLY A 212 -22.72 24.32 -5.24
CA GLY A 212 -23.23 25.68 -5.34
C GLY A 212 -22.72 26.39 -6.60
N LYS A 213 -22.30 27.66 -6.47
CA LYS A 213 -21.74 28.45 -7.59
C LYS A 213 -20.38 27.94 -8.10
N GLY A 214 -19.73 27.02 -7.40
CA GLY A 214 -18.43 26.47 -7.79
C GLY A 214 -18.45 25.75 -9.13
N ILE A 215 -19.60 25.18 -9.54
CA ILE A 215 -19.71 24.48 -10.83
C ILE A 215 -19.39 25.37 -12.03
N TYR A 216 -19.76 26.64 -12.02
CA TYR A 216 -19.50 27.54 -13.15
C TYR A 216 -18.00 27.74 -13.43
N THR A 217 -17.14 27.44 -12.45
CA THR A 217 -15.69 27.52 -12.59
C THR A 217 -15.03 26.15 -12.79
N TYR A 218 -15.81 25.06 -12.73
CA TYR A 218 -15.29 23.71 -12.89
C TYR A 218 -15.02 23.42 -14.37
N ALA A 219 -13.74 23.34 -14.72
CA ALA A 219 -13.26 22.96 -16.05
C ALA A 219 -12.59 21.58 -16.01
N PRO A 220 -13.28 20.50 -16.43
CA PRO A 220 -12.73 19.14 -16.46
C PRO A 220 -11.41 19.05 -17.21
N GLU A 221 -11.27 19.76 -18.31
CA GLU A 221 -10.14 19.68 -19.23
C GLU A 221 -8.83 20.14 -18.59
N LYS A 222 -8.91 20.94 -17.53
CA LYS A 222 -7.76 21.41 -16.76
C LYS A 222 -7.34 20.45 -15.64
N ARG A 223 -8.17 19.44 -15.32
CA ARG A 223 -7.95 18.51 -14.21
C ARG A 223 -6.99 17.38 -14.61
N ASP A 224 -6.20 16.91 -13.65
CA ASP A 224 -5.15 15.93 -13.91
C ASP A 224 -5.71 14.55 -14.29
N TRP A 225 -6.88 14.18 -13.76
CA TRP A 225 -7.60 12.98 -14.19
C TRP A 225 -7.95 13.04 -15.69
N TYR A 226 -8.40 14.19 -16.19
CA TYR A 226 -8.77 14.34 -17.59
C TYR A 226 -7.54 14.40 -18.51
N LYS A 227 -6.47 15.08 -18.09
CA LYS A 227 -5.18 15.07 -18.82
C LYS A 227 -4.65 13.63 -18.95
N THR A 228 -4.65 12.88 -17.84
CA THR A 228 -4.23 11.47 -17.81
C THR A 228 -5.11 10.63 -18.74
N LEU A 229 -6.42 10.87 -18.71
CA LEU A 229 -7.38 10.18 -19.55
C LEU A 229 -7.14 10.41 -21.06
N LYS A 230 -6.84 11.64 -21.48
CA LYS A 230 -6.47 11.94 -22.88
C LYS A 230 -5.18 11.22 -23.28
N GLN A 231 -4.20 11.13 -22.37
CA GLN A 231 -2.99 10.33 -22.62
C GLN A 231 -3.32 8.83 -22.79
N THR A 232 -4.22 8.29 -21.98
CA THR A 232 -4.68 6.88 -22.07
C THR A 232 -5.40 6.61 -23.38
N TYR A 233 -6.21 7.55 -23.85
CA TYR A 233 -6.91 7.44 -25.13
C TYR A 233 -5.96 7.20 -26.31
N PHE A 234 -4.81 7.88 -26.37
CA PHE A 234 -3.84 7.70 -27.46
C PHE A 234 -3.28 6.27 -27.56
N ASN A 235 -3.40 5.47 -26.49
CA ASN A 235 -2.99 4.06 -26.49
C ASN A 235 -4.16 3.09 -26.76
N THR A 236 -5.39 3.60 -26.89
CA THR A 236 -6.59 2.78 -27.11
C THR A 236 -6.69 2.42 -28.59
N THR A 237 -6.55 1.13 -28.90
CA THR A 237 -6.51 0.64 -30.28
C THR A 237 -7.73 -0.16 -30.69
N LYS A 238 -8.50 -0.69 -29.72
CA LYS A 238 -9.71 -1.50 -29.98
C LYS A 238 -10.86 -1.02 -29.11
N TYR A 239 -12.06 -1.04 -29.69
CA TYR A 239 -13.29 -0.61 -29.03
C TYR A 239 -13.64 -1.45 -27.79
N ASP A 240 -13.52 -2.77 -27.88
CA ASP A 240 -13.86 -3.71 -26.78
C ASP A 240 -12.69 -4.00 -25.82
N SER A 241 -11.55 -3.29 -25.96
CA SER A 241 -10.43 -3.41 -25.04
C SER A 241 -10.34 -2.20 -24.12
N TYR A 242 -10.56 -2.40 -22.82
CA TYR A 242 -10.45 -1.35 -21.84
C TYR A 242 -9.00 -1.22 -21.35
N THR A 243 -8.45 -0.01 -21.47
CA THR A 243 -7.13 0.32 -20.90
C THR A 243 -7.31 1.39 -19.84
N PHE A 244 -6.72 1.14 -18.67
CA PHE A 244 -6.79 2.05 -17.53
C PHE A 244 -5.44 2.68 -17.28
N LYS A 245 -5.46 3.92 -16.76
CA LYS A 245 -4.26 4.58 -16.26
C LYS A 245 -4.58 5.33 -14.99
N PHE A 246 -3.62 5.37 -14.08
CA PHE A 246 -3.72 6.16 -12.85
C PHE A 246 -3.10 7.54 -13.04
N THR A 247 -3.68 8.54 -12.38
CA THR A 247 -3.06 9.85 -12.24
C THR A 247 -1.84 9.78 -11.33
N ALA A 248 -0.97 10.78 -11.42
CA ALA A 248 -0.09 11.08 -10.29
C ALA A 248 -0.94 11.36 -9.03
N PRO A 249 -0.41 11.14 -7.81
CA PRO A 249 -1.11 11.50 -6.58
C PRO A 249 -1.41 13.00 -6.54
N TYR A 250 -2.60 13.36 -6.07
CA TYR A 250 -3.01 14.76 -5.95
C TYR A 250 -3.96 14.97 -4.77
N LEU A 251 -4.05 16.22 -4.31
CA LEU A 251 -4.94 16.58 -3.20
C LEU A 251 -6.41 16.56 -3.67
N LEU A 252 -7.22 15.74 -3.00
CA LEU A 252 -8.65 15.65 -3.27
C LEU A 252 -9.40 16.78 -2.58
N PHE A 253 -10.09 17.60 -3.37
CA PHE A 253 -10.88 18.71 -2.84
C PHE A 253 -11.99 18.27 -1.87
N THR A 254 -12.65 17.13 -2.14
CA THR A 254 -13.79 16.66 -1.33
C THR A 254 -13.38 15.97 -0.04
N TYR A 255 -12.16 15.43 0.02
CA TYR A 255 -11.69 14.60 1.12
C TYR A 255 -10.42 15.11 1.79
N GLN A 256 -9.89 16.26 1.36
CA GLN A 256 -8.71 16.90 1.96
C GLN A 256 -7.52 15.95 2.21
N THR A 257 -7.39 14.91 1.38
CA THR A 257 -6.42 13.82 1.47
C THR A 257 -5.74 13.65 0.12
N ILE A 258 -4.52 13.10 0.12
CA ILE A 258 -3.91 12.62 -1.13
C ILE A 258 -4.68 11.41 -1.61
N GLY A 259 -5.01 11.41 -2.89
CA GLY A 259 -5.54 10.25 -3.58
C GLY A 259 -5.02 10.22 -5.01
N LEU A 260 -5.47 9.21 -5.74
CA LEU A 260 -5.17 9.07 -7.16
C LEU A 260 -6.42 8.56 -7.85
N SER A 261 -6.53 8.87 -9.13
CA SER A 261 -7.69 8.46 -9.90
C SER A 261 -7.32 7.50 -11.00
N MET A 262 -8.08 6.41 -11.06
CA MET A 262 -8.12 5.48 -12.18
C MET A 262 -8.96 6.13 -13.28
N THR A 263 -8.47 6.13 -14.52
CA THR A 263 -9.11 6.81 -15.65
C THR A 263 -9.41 5.82 -16.76
N LEU A 264 -10.58 5.95 -17.38
CA LEU A 264 -11.00 5.18 -18.55
C LEU A 264 -11.55 6.14 -19.63
N PRO A 265 -10.92 6.23 -20.81
CA PRO A 265 -11.47 7.01 -21.92
C PRO A 265 -12.76 6.37 -22.44
N ILE A 266 -13.73 7.22 -22.76
CA ILE A 266 -14.96 6.80 -23.43
C ILE A 266 -14.77 7.02 -24.92
N VAL A 267 -14.85 5.93 -25.68
CA VAL A 267 -14.73 5.93 -27.13
C VAL A 267 -16.00 5.40 -27.79
N ASP A 268 -16.30 5.86 -29.00
CA ASP A 268 -17.36 5.32 -29.83
C ASP A 268 -16.92 4.06 -30.60
N GLU A 269 -17.83 3.48 -31.38
CA GLU A 269 -17.57 2.26 -32.18
C GLU A 269 -16.42 2.42 -33.19
N ASN A 270 -16.08 3.66 -33.57
CA ASN A 270 -14.96 3.99 -34.46
C ASN A 270 -13.68 4.33 -33.69
N VAL A 271 -13.63 4.06 -32.38
CA VAL A 271 -12.52 4.37 -31.48
C VAL A 271 -12.22 5.89 -31.44
N LYS A 272 -13.23 6.73 -31.73
CA LYS A 272 -13.11 8.18 -31.57
C LYS A 272 -13.37 8.56 -30.11
N PHE A 273 -12.56 9.48 -29.61
CA PHE A 273 -12.74 10.03 -28.27
C PHE A 273 -14.08 10.76 -28.14
N VAL A 274 -14.83 10.43 -27.08
CA VAL A 274 -16.11 11.06 -26.74
C VAL A 274 -16.00 11.83 -25.42
N GLY A 275 -15.20 11.32 -24.49
CA GLY A 275 -15.13 11.83 -23.13
C GLY A 275 -14.42 10.83 -22.24
N GLY A 276 -14.78 10.80 -20.97
CA GLY A 276 -14.08 9.98 -20.02
C GLY A 276 -14.76 9.84 -18.67
N VAL A 277 -14.41 8.75 -17.99
CA VAL A 277 -14.84 8.49 -16.61
C VAL A 277 -13.61 8.17 -15.77
N SER A 278 -13.66 8.53 -14.49
CA SER A 278 -12.58 8.33 -13.55
C SER A 278 -13.11 7.99 -12.18
N SER A 279 -12.42 7.11 -11.46
CA SER A 279 -12.73 6.73 -10.09
C SER A 279 -11.55 7.04 -9.20
N THR A 280 -11.82 7.60 -8.02
CA THR A 280 -10.80 8.02 -7.07
C THR A 280 -10.61 7.02 -5.97
N PHE A 281 -9.37 6.59 -5.82
CA PHE A 281 -8.91 5.67 -4.79
C PHE A 281 -8.43 6.46 -3.55
N LEU A 282 -8.94 6.08 -2.37
CA LEU A 282 -8.49 6.59 -1.07
C LEU A 282 -7.66 5.54 -0.35
N GLY A 283 -6.34 5.62 -0.51
CA GLY A 283 -5.43 4.70 0.15
C GLY A 283 -5.57 4.73 1.68
N SER A 284 -5.58 5.92 2.27
CA SER A 284 -5.69 6.10 3.73
C SER A 284 -6.91 5.40 4.36
N LYS A 285 -8.08 5.45 3.71
CA LYS A 285 -9.29 4.76 4.18
C LYS A 285 -9.18 3.24 4.06
N LEU A 286 -8.51 2.74 3.03
CA LEU A 286 -8.25 1.32 2.89
C LEU A 286 -7.36 0.80 4.03
N VAL A 287 -6.28 1.51 4.37
CA VAL A 287 -5.43 1.10 5.50
C VAL A 287 -6.20 1.07 6.80
N GLN A 288 -7.02 2.08 7.08
CA GLN A 288 -7.85 2.10 8.29
C GLN A 288 -8.86 0.93 8.31
N TYR A 289 -9.46 0.61 7.17
CA TYR A 289 -10.37 -0.53 7.05
C TYR A 289 -9.65 -1.86 7.33
N LEU A 290 -8.49 -2.07 6.69
CA LEU A 290 -7.73 -3.30 6.84
C LEU A 290 -7.16 -3.43 8.27
N SER A 291 -6.66 -2.35 8.87
CA SER A 291 -6.15 -2.38 10.25
C SER A 291 -7.23 -2.74 11.27
N ASN A 292 -8.49 -2.38 11.01
CA ASN A 292 -9.59 -2.63 11.93
C ASN A 292 -10.23 -4.01 11.76
N ASN A 293 -10.18 -4.58 10.55
CA ASN A 293 -10.94 -5.79 10.21
C ASN A 293 -10.06 -7.01 9.92
N GLU A 294 -8.79 -6.82 9.59
CA GLU A 294 -7.86 -7.92 9.26
C GLU A 294 -6.87 -8.16 10.40
N THR A 295 -6.86 -9.39 10.92
CA THR A 295 -5.96 -9.75 12.01
C THR A 295 -4.52 -9.86 11.52
N GLY A 296 -3.57 -9.32 12.29
CA GLY A 296 -2.14 -9.36 11.94
C GLY A 296 -1.73 -8.39 10.82
N PHE A 297 -2.55 -7.39 10.51
CA PHE A 297 -2.20 -6.33 9.56
C PHE A 297 -0.99 -5.51 10.06
N GLN A 298 0.08 -5.46 9.27
CA GLN A 298 1.29 -4.70 9.57
C GLN A 298 1.24 -3.29 8.97
N LEU A 299 2.23 -2.44 9.29
CA LEU A 299 2.33 -1.09 8.71
C LEU A 299 2.65 -1.20 7.22
N ILE A 300 1.72 -0.71 6.38
CA ILE A 300 1.88 -0.68 4.92
C ILE A 300 1.78 0.74 4.41
N TYR A 301 2.66 1.06 3.46
CA TYR A 301 2.58 2.26 2.67
C TYR A 301 2.37 1.91 1.20
N LEU A 302 1.55 2.71 0.52
CA LEU A 302 1.55 2.78 -0.93
C LEU A 302 2.17 4.11 -1.30
N VAL A 303 3.22 4.06 -2.10
CA VAL A 303 4.06 5.22 -2.41
C VAL A 303 4.21 5.34 -3.91
N SER A 304 4.12 6.55 -4.45
CA SER A 304 4.45 6.79 -5.87
C SER A 304 5.95 6.73 -6.13
N GLU A 305 6.34 6.68 -7.41
CA GLU A 305 7.75 6.72 -7.83
C GLU A 305 8.55 7.89 -7.23
N ASP A 306 7.92 9.05 -7.04
CA ASP A 306 8.54 10.25 -6.47
C ASP A 306 8.61 10.26 -4.92
N GLY A 307 8.07 9.23 -4.26
CA GLY A 307 8.07 9.10 -2.81
C GLY A 307 6.84 9.68 -2.11
N THR A 308 5.83 10.19 -2.83
CA THR A 308 4.58 10.68 -2.22
C THR A 308 3.80 9.53 -1.58
N LEU A 309 3.38 9.69 -0.33
CA LEU A 309 2.55 8.72 0.39
C LEU A 309 1.10 8.84 -0.07
N ILE A 310 0.59 7.79 -0.70
CA ILE A 310 -0.80 7.65 -1.15
C ILE A 310 -1.64 6.94 -0.09
N MET A 311 -1.02 5.98 0.58
CA MET A 311 -1.63 5.19 1.63
C MET A 311 -0.68 5.14 2.82
N HIS A 312 -1.19 5.51 3.98
CA HIS A 312 -0.44 5.53 5.22
C HIS A 312 -1.40 5.42 6.42
N PRO A 313 -0.92 4.97 7.58
CA PRO A 313 -1.73 4.87 8.80
C PRO A 313 -1.87 6.19 9.57
N PHE A 314 -1.12 7.23 9.18
CA PHE A 314 -1.09 8.49 9.92
C PHE A 314 -2.38 9.32 9.77
N THR A 315 -2.81 9.94 10.86
CA THR A 315 -3.80 11.02 10.83
C THR A 315 -3.07 12.33 10.55
N VAL A 316 -3.37 12.97 9.41
CA VAL A 316 -2.70 14.20 8.97
C VAL A 316 -3.68 15.31 8.68
N LYS A 317 -3.24 16.55 8.94
CA LYS A 317 -4.00 17.75 8.57
C LYS A 317 -3.68 18.15 7.13
N VAL A 318 -4.58 18.89 6.51
CA VAL A 318 -4.47 19.31 5.09
C VAL A 318 -3.20 20.10 4.83
N GLU A 319 -2.79 20.94 5.77
CA GLU A 319 -1.62 21.81 5.65
C GLU A 319 -0.30 21.01 5.66
N GLN A 320 -0.35 19.74 6.05
CA GLN A 320 0.81 18.83 6.10
C GLN A 320 0.96 18.02 4.81
N LEU A 321 0.02 18.15 3.86
CA LEU A 321 0.04 17.42 2.59
C LEU A 321 0.80 18.21 1.50
N PRO A 322 1.48 17.52 0.56
CA PRO A 322 1.66 16.06 0.48
C PRO A 322 2.69 15.54 1.49
N LEU A 323 2.48 14.31 1.98
CA LEU A 323 3.48 13.60 2.76
C LEU A 323 4.40 12.79 1.85
N TYR A 324 5.66 12.69 2.24
CA TYR A 324 6.65 11.88 1.55
C TYR A 324 7.14 10.76 2.46
N ILE A 325 7.52 9.62 1.87
CA ILE A 325 8.07 8.50 2.64
C ILE A 325 9.37 8.85 3.35
N PHE A 326 10.13 9.82 2.83
CA PHE A 326 11.36 10.32 3.43
C PHE A 326 11.12 11.50 4.41
N ASN A 327 9.89 11.68 4.87
CA ASN A 327 9.61 12.59 5.98
C ASN A 327 9.90 11.90 7.31
N GLU A 328 11.12 12.10 7.81
CA GLU A 328 11.62 11.50 9.05
C GLU A 328 10.71 11.72 10.25
N SER A 329 9.92 12.80 10.29
CA SER A 329 9.00 13.06 11.42
C SER A 329 7.79 12.11 11.46
N TYR A 330 7.40 11.53 10.33
CA TYR A 330 6.26 10.62 10.24
C TYR A 330 6.67 9.16 10.09
N THR A 331 7.54 8.88 9.12
CA THR A 331 7.92 7.52 8.75
C THR A 331 9.20 7.06 9.45
N GLY A 332 10.00 8.00 9.96
CA GLY A 332 11.34 7.74 10.48
C GLY A 332 12.38 7.41 9.41
N PHE A 333 12.04 7.57 8.12
CA PHE A 333 12.95 7.35 7.00
C PHE A 333 13.38 8.67 6.38
N ASN A 334 14.62 8.70 5.91
CA ASN A 334 15.19 9.82 5.18
C ASN A 334 15.32 9.50 3.67
N LEU A 335 15.88 10.45 2.91
CA LEU A 335 16.03 10.30 1.46
C LEU A 335 16.98 9.16 1.09
N THR A 336 18.06 8.97 1.87
CA THR A 336 19.00 7.86 1.68
C THR A 336 18.33 6.51 1.94
N ASP A 337 17.52 6.40 2.99
CA ASP A 337 16.73 5.20 3.26
C ASP A 337 15.81 4.87 2.07
N TRP A 338 15.13 5.88 1.53
CA TRP A 338 14.26 5.72 0.37
C TRP A 338 15.01 5.20 -0.86
N ASP A 339 16.15 5.79 -1.18
CA ASP A 339 16.97 5.37 -2.32
C ASP A 339 17.52 3.96 -2.15
N GLU A 340 17.91 3.58 -0.94
CA GLU A 340 18.39 2.23 -0.66
C GLU A 340 17.26 1.19 -0.64
N ILE A 341 16.06 1.52 -0.13
CA ILE A 341 14.92 0.59 -0.12
C ILE A 341 14.56 0.16 -1.55
N LYS A 342 14.58 1.09 -2.52
CA LYS A 342 14.26 0.84 -3.93
C LYS A 342 15.26 -0.08 -4.65
N LYS A 343 16.52 -0.11 -4.24
CA LYS A 343 17.57 -0.91 -4.90
C LYS A 343 17.44 -2.38 -4.56
N SER A 344 17.54 -3.30 -5.52
CA SER A 344 17.51 -4.75 -5.23
C SER A 344 18.60 -5.19 -4.24
N ASP A 345 19.75 -4.54 -4.28
CA ASP A 345 20.96 -4.76 -3.48
C ASP A 345 21.21 -3.66 -2.45
N GLY A 346 20.17 -2.90 -2.07
CA GLY A 346 20.30 -1.81 -1.10
C GLY A 346 20.81 -2.28 0.27
N LEU A 347 21.68 -1.47 0.88
CA LEU A 347 22.37 -1.80 2.12
C LEU A 347 21.44 -1.75 3.34
N SER A 348 21.58 -2.63 4.32
CA SER A 348 20.89 -2.55 5.63
C SER A 348 21.50 -1.46 6.52
N SER A 349 20.67 -0.71 7.27
CA SER A 349 21.13 0.34 8.21
C SER A 349 20.98 -0.04 9.69
N CYS A 350 20.47 -1.25 9.97
CA CYS A 350 20.35 -1.79 11.31
C CYS A 350 21.70 -2.21 11.89
N GLN A 351 21.94 -1.85 13.15
CA GLN A 351 23.16 -2.17 13.89
C GLN A 351 23.09 -3.55 14.55
N THR A 352 21.91 -3.97 15.02
CA THR A 352 21.74 -5.20 15.79
C THR A 352 21.22 -6.37 14.96
N PHE A 353 20.52 -6.09 13.86
CA PHE A 353 20.03 -7.12 12.95
C PHE A 353 21.17 -7.85 12.23
N ASN A 354 21.17 -9.18 12.32
CA ASN A 354 22.26 -10.04 11.84
C ASN A 354 22.50 -9.87 10.32
N LEU A 355 23.74 -9.52 9.96
CA LEU A 355 24.22 -9.30 8.58
C LEU A 355 24.18 -10.57 7.70
N ARG A 356 23.90 -11.75 8.27
CA ARG A 356 23.79 -13.02 7.54
C ARG A 356 22.42 -13.25 6.89
N THR A 357 21.45 -12.38 7.13
CA THR A 357 20.14 -12.44 6.49
C THR A 357 20.15 -11.68 5.17
N THR A 358 19.24 -12.01 4.27
CA THR A 358 19.05 -11.26 3.01
C THR A 358 17.90 -10.25 3.10
N LEU A 359 17.29 -10.15 4.27
CA LEU A 359 16.23 -9.20 4.56
C LEU A 359 16.81 -7.80 4.70
N LYS A 360 16.18 -6.82 4.06
CA LYS A 360 16.57 -5.42 4.22
C LYS A 360 16.06 -4.92 5.56
N CYS A 361 16.96 -4.39 6.36
CA CYS A 361 16.63 -3.79 7.64
C CYS A 361 16.93 -2.30 7.63
N ARG A 362 15.98 -1.52 8.15
CA ARG A 362 16.12 -0.07 8.34
C ARG A 362 15.84 0.29 9.79
N TYR A 363 16.66 1.18 10.33
CA TYR A 363 16.35 1.81 11.60
C TYR A 363 15.29 2.89 11.40
N ASN A 364 14.22 2.86 12.20
CA ASN A 364 13.18 3.87 12.21
C ASN A 364 13.49 4.91 13.30
N SER A 365 13.73 6.17 12.92
CA SER A 365 14.05 7.21 13.89
C SER A 365 12.88 7.65 14.78
N VAL A 366 11.63 7.43 14.34
CA VAL A 366 10.41 7.75 15.11
C VAL A 366 10.12 6.71 16.17
N THR A 367 10.10 5.43 15.79
CA THR A 367 9.82 4.34 16.74
C THR A 367 11.05 3.89 17.51
N GLN A 368 12.24 4.34 17.09
CA GLN A 368 13.54 3.92 17.62
C GLN A 368 13.77 2.41 17.53
N GLN A 369 13.19 1.77 16.51
CA GLN A 369 13.24 0.33 16.31
C GLN A 369 13.87 -0.03 14.97
N GLU A 370 14.52 -1.19 14.94
CA GLU A 370 14.93 -1.84 13.71
C GLU A 370 13.73 -2.54 13.06
N MET A 371 13.54 -2.29 11.78
CA MET A 371 12.41 -2.82 11.02
C MET A 371 12.90 -3.55 9.79
N ILE A 372 12.35 -4.73 9.54
CA ILE A 372 12.46 -5.38 8.24
C ILE A 372 11.56 -4.65 7.27
N VAL A 373 12.13 -4.18 6.17
CA VAL A 373 11.43 -3.46 5.11
C VAL A 373 11.39 -4.32 3.86
N SER A 374 10.19 -4.56 3.36
CA SER A 374 10.00 -5.22 2.07
C SER A 374 9.27 -4.30 1.11
N ILE A 375 9.65 -4.36 -0.16
CA ILE A 375 9.12 -3.52 -1.21
C ILE A 375 8.67 -4.39 -2.39
N GLU A 376 7.46 -4.15 -2.87
CA GLU A 376 6.92 -4.75 -4.08
C GLU A 376 6.66 -3.63 -5.09
N ASN A 377 7.23 -3.76 -6.29
CA ASN A 377 7.04 -2.79 -7.36
C ASN A 377 5.78 -3.14 -8.16
N LEU A 378 4.77 -2.26 -8.10
CA LEU A 378 3.56 -2.35 -8.89
C LEU A 378 3.79 -1.60 -10.21
N ILE A 379 4.51 -2.24 -11.13
CA ILE A 379 5.01 -1.66 -12.38
C ILE A 379 3.87 -1.06 -13.21
N GLU A 380 2.72 -1.73 -13.27
CA GLU A 380 1.56 -1.28 -14.04
C GLU A 380 1.05 0.09 -13.57
N TYR A 381 1.31 0.43 -12.31
CA TYR A 381 0.79 1.62 -11.67
C TYR A 381 1.84 2.64 -11.28
N LYS A 382 3.13 2.33 -11.49
CA LYS A 382 4.26 3.20 -11.08
C LYS A 382 4.20 3.53 -9.58
N MET A 383 3.97 2.49 -8.79
CA MET A 383 3.84 2.60 -7.33
C MET A 383 4.64 1.50 -6.65
N TYR A 384 5.02 1.77 -5.41
CA TYR A 384 5.69 0.83 -4.53
C TYR A 384 4.78 0.52 -3.35
N LEU A 385 4.56 -0.77 -3.12
CA LEU A 385 3.94 -1.28 -1.92
C LEU A 385 5.05 -1.60 -0.93
N ILE A 386 5.04 -0.93 0.23
CA ILE A 386 6.09 -1.07 1.23
C ILE A 386 5.47 -1.63 2.49
N MET A 387 6.03 -2.73 2.97
CA MET A 387 5.65 -3.36 4.23
C MET A 387 6.78 -3.19 5.24
N GLN A 388 6.43 -2.76 6.45
CA GLN A 388 7.35 -2.69 7.58
C GLN A 388 6.93 -3.71 8.63
N GLN A 389 7.89 -4.53 9.05
CA GLN A 389 7.75 -5.43 10.18
C GLN A 389 8.74 -5.03 11.27
N ILE A 390 8.23 -4.70 12.46
CA ILE A 390 9.07 -4.49 13.64
C ILE A 390 9.79 -5.79 13.97
N ILE A 391 11.09 -5.71 14.20
CA ILE A 391 11.85 -6.82 14.78
C ILE A 391 11.55 -6.79 16.28
N GLU A 392 10.67 -7.68 16.73
CA GLU A 392 10.50 -7.88 18.17
C GLU A 392 11.82 -8.44 18.71
N ASP A 393 12.45 -7.68 19.62
CA ASP A 393 13.57 -8.17 20.40
C ASP A 393 13.15 -9.51 21.04
N ASN A 394 13.71 -10.62 20.56
CA ASN A 394 13.59 -11.95 21.16
C ASN A 394 14.29 -12.03 22.53
N LYS A 395 14.09 -11.03 23.40
CA LYS A 395 14.62 -10.97 24.77
C LYS A 395 13.96 -12.00 25.71
N GLN A 396 13.01 -12.81 25.24
CA GLN A 396 12.34 -13.82 26.06
C GLN A 396 12.87 -15.25 25.90
N VAL A 397 13.79 -15.56 24.97
CA VAL A 397 14.23 -16.96 24.76
C VAL A 397 15.52 -17.33 25.51
N ILE A 398 16.18 -16.40 26.20
CA ILE A 398 17.40 -16.68 27.00
C ILE A 398 17.18 -16.37 28.48
N LYS A 399 16.12 -16.90 29.09
CA LYS A 399 16.01 -17.09 30.54
C LYS A 399 15.08 -18.26 30.86
N GLN A 400 15.50 -19.48 30.55
CA GLN A 400 15.13 -20.68 31.32
C GLN A 400 16.33 -21.62 31.40
#